data_AF-A0A2M7BY64-F1
#
_entry.id   AF-A0A2M7BY64-F1
#
_cell.length_a   1.000
_cell.length_b   1.000
_cell.length_c   1.000
_cell.angle_alpha   90.00
_cell.angle_beta   90.00
_cell.angle_gamma   90.00
#
_symmetry.space_group_name_H-M   'P 1'
#
loop_
_entity.id
_entity.type
_entity.pdbx_description
1 polymer ?
#
loop_
_entity_poly.entity_id
_entity_poly.type
_entity_poly.pdbx_seq_one_letter_code
_entity_poly.pdbx_strand_id
1 'polypeptide(L)'
;MVGLAKKDNVLREKIVQIDSFIWKIVEDEVVTGSEMLTLWDLTQDFKKTKARFDKELNLAYGVKTTIILNPSTDTVLEEYLSKHNFHRRDSNGEVKRHLAILTGKDVTVLNIWHLGPIAFLLLILDCLVTAVGIVAFKTEGENVSLVILLFVCAVVLSLVLFL
;
A
#
# COMPACT_ATOMS: atom_id res chain seq x y z
N MET A 1 29.98 16.72 23.06
CA MET A 1 28.54 16.53 23.36
C MET A 1 27.59 17.14 22.32
N VAL A 2 27.93 18.23 21.62
CA VAL A 2 27.06 18.87 20.59
C VAL A 2 26.63 17.91 19.45
N GLY A 3 27.49 16.96 19.07
CA GLY A 3 27.19 15.98 18.01
C GLY A 3 26.14 14.93 18.38
N LEU A 4 26.02 14.56 19.67
CA LEU A 4 25.06 13.58 20.16
C LEU A 4 23.63 14.15 20.10
N ALA A 5 23.44 15.33 20.71
CA ALA A 5 22.13 15.99 20.75
C ALA A 5 21.57 16.28 19.35
N LYS A 6 22.43 16.69 18.40
CA LYS A 6 22.03 16.91 17.01
C LYS A 6 21.56 15.62 16.33
N LYS A 7 22.25 14.50 16.55
CA LYS A 7 21.88 13.19 15.99
C LYS A 7 20.61 12.65 16.62
N ASP A 8 20.45 12.81 17.93
CA ASP A 8 19.23 12.44 18.65
C ASP A 8 18.02 13.26 18.17
N ASN A 9 18.17 14.55 17.87
CA ASN A 9 17.09 15.37 17.30
C ASN A 9 16.64 14.85 15.92
N VAL A 10 17.58 14.51 15.04
CA VAL A 10 17.24 13.95 13.72
C VAL A 10 16.51 12.60 13.85
N LEU A 11 16.93 11.74 14.79
CA LEU A 11 16.22 10.49 15.05
C LEU A 11 14.82 10.72 15.63
N ARG A 12 14.67 11.74 16.49
CA ARG A 12 13.37 12.12 17.05
C ARG A 12 12.41 12.63 15.97
N GLU A 13 12.88 13.46 15.05
CA GLU A 13 12.08 13.92 13.91
C GLU A 13 11.59 12.75 13.04
N LYS A 14 12.44 11.74 12.83
CA LYS A 14 12.05 10.53 12.10
C LYS A 14 11.01 9.69 12.84
N ILE A 15 11.10 9.57 14.17
CA ILE A 15 10.06 8.93 14.97
C ILE A 15 8.73 9.69 14.82
N VAL A 16 8.75 11.02 14.92
CA VAL A 16 7.54 11.83 14.75
C VAL A 16 6.92 11.62 13.37
N GLN A 17 7.72 11.48 12.31
CA GLN A 17 7.22 11.16 10.97
C GLN A 17 6.57 9.77 10.91
N ILE A 18 7.19 8.76 11.52
CA ILE A 18 6.64 7.40 11.60
C ILE A 18 5.32 7.40 12.38
N ASP A 19 5.30 8.01 13.56
CA ASP A 19 4.12 8.08 14.42
C ASP A 19 2.98 8.84 13.73
N SER A 20 3.29 9.96 13.06
CA SER A 20 2.31 10.71 12.28
C SER A 20 1.74 9.87 11.13
N PHE A 21 2.56 9.05 10.48
CA PHE A 21 2.11 8.20 9.40
C PHE A 21 1.22 7.06 9.91
N ILE A 22 1.56 6.46 11.05
CA ILE A 22 0.72 5.46 11.74
C ILE A 22 -0.63 6.06 12.10
N TRP A 23 -0.64 7.26 12.70
CA TRP A 23 -1.89 7.95 13.05
C TRP A 23 -2.78 8.22 11.85
N LYS A 24 -2.19 8.62 10.72
CA LYS A 24 -2.92 8.81 9.48
C LYS A 24 -3.57 7.51 8.98
N ILE A 25 -2.80 6.42 8.92
CA ILE A 25 -3.32 5.10 8.52
C ILE A 25 -4.49 4.66 9.40
N VAL A 26 -4.40 4.95 10.70
CA VAL A 26 -5.45 4.57 11.65
C VAL A 26 -6.66 5.49 11.60
N GLU A 27 -6.48 6.77 11.32
CA GLU A 27 -7.57 7.72 11.09
C GLU A 27 -8.37 7.38 9.83
N ASP A 28 -7.69 6.93 8.78
CA ASP A 28 -8.32 6.50 7.53
C ASP A 28 -9.13 5.19 7.70
N GLU A 29 -9.04 4.53 8.87
CA GLU A 29 -9.68 3.25 9.24
C GLU A 29 -9.41 2.08 8.29
N VAL A 30 -8.64 2.33 7.24
CA VAL A 30 -8.36 1.43 6.14
C VAL A 30 -6.86 1.44 5.87
N VAL A 31 -6.25 0.26 5.94
CA VAL A 31 -4.80 0.12 5.69
C VAL A 31 -4.59 -0.58 4.35
N THR A 32 -3.94 0.11 3.43
CA THR A 32 -3.56 -0.44 2.13
C THR A 32 -2.16 -1.07 2.18
N GLY A 33 -1.90 -1.99 1.25
CA GLY A 33 -0.58 -2.60 1.16
C GLY A 33 0.54 -1.61 0.81
N SER A 34 0.23 -0.58 0.02
CA SER A 34 1.14 0.53 -0.31
C SER A 34 1.51 1.39 0.90
N GLU A 35 0.58 1.60 1.83
CA GLU A 35 0.86 2.34 3.07
C GLU A 35 1.74 1.53 4.00
N MET A 36 1.51 0.22 4.13
CA MET A 36 2.39 -0.63 4.92
C MET A 36 3.81 -0.71 4.34
N LEU A 37 3.97 -0.71 3.02
CA LEU A 37 5.28 -0.60 2.37
C LEU A 37 5.94 0.77 2.65
N THR A 38 5.16 1.85 2.63
CA THR A 38 5.67 3.19 2.98
C THR A 38 6.12 3.25 4.44
N LEU A 39 5.34 2.67 5.37
CA LEU A 39 5.68 2.59 6.78
C LEU A 39 6.94 1.74 7.01
N TRP A 40 7.11 0.66 6.24
CA TRP A 40 8.34 -0.13 6.23
C TRP A 40 9.54 0.71 5.80
N ASP A 41 9.43 1.43 4.69
CA ASP A 41 10.53 2.23 4.16
C ASP A 41 10.98 3.32 5.14
N LEU A 42 10.03 4.01 5.80
CA LEU A 42 10.32 4.97 6.85
C LEU A 42 11.06 4.34 8.04
N THR A 43 10.63 3.14 8.43
CA THR A 43 11.25 2.39 9.54
C THR A 43 12.66 1.90 9.19
N GLN A 44 12.88 1.41 7.97
CA GLN A 44 14.19 1.01 7.48
C GLN A 44 15.15 2.20 7.36
N ASP A 45 14.65 3.35 6.91
CA ASP A 45 15.44 4.58 6.84
C ASP A 45 15.84 5.08 8.24
N PHE A 46 14.95 4.97 9.24
CA PHE A 46 15.28 5.21 10.64
C PHE A 46 16.40 4.27 11.12
N LYS A 47 16.27 2.95 10.92
CA LYS A 47 17.26 1.95 11.34
C LYS A 47 18.63 2.21 10.71
N LYS A 48 18.68 2.48 9.40
CA LYS A 48 19.92 2.84 8.69
C LYS A 48 20.55 4.11 9.25
N THR A 49 19.74 5.14 9.49
CA THR A 49 20.22 6.41 10.04
C THR A 49 20.78 6.22 11.45
N LYS A 50 20.07 5.49 12.32
CA LYS A 50 20.53 5.17 13.68
C LYS A 50 21.84 4.39 13.66
N ALA A 51 21.93 3.33 12.85
CA ALA A 51 23.15 2.54 12.74
C ALA A 51 24.36 3.37 12.30
N ARG A 52 24.17 4.28 11.34
CA ARG A 52 25.21 5.22 10.91
C ARG A 52 25.63 6.16 12.05
N PHE A 53 24.67 6.76 12.74
CA PHE A 53 24.94 7.68 13.84
C PHE A 53 25.62 7.00 15.03
N ASP A 54 25.15 5.80 15.41
CA ASP A 54 25.76 5.00 16.46
C ASP A 54 27.19 4.61 16.11
N LYS A 55 27.47 4.24 14.85
CA LYS A 55 28.83 3.95 14.39
C LYS A 55 29.73 5.17 14.50
N GLU A 56 29.29 6.33 14.01
CA GLU A 56 30.06 7.58 14.07
C GLU A 56 30.35 8.02 15.52
N LEU A 57 29.33 7.96 16.39
CA LEU A 57 29.47 8.34 17.80
C LEU A 57 30.34 7.35 18.58
N ASN A 58 30.25 6.06 18.26
CA ASN A 58 31.07 5.05 18.90
C ASN A 58 32.54 5.19 18.52
N LEU A 59 32.83 5.49 17.24
CA LEU A 59 34.20 5.72 16.77
C LEU A 59 34.82 6.99 17.36
N ALA A 60 34.04 8.08 17.46
CA ALA A 60 34.57 9.36 17.92
C ALA A 60 34.60 9.52 19.44
N TYR A 61 33.64 8.90 20.15
CA TYR A 61 33.40 9.18 21.56
C TYR A 61 33.07 7.94 22.40
N GLY A 62 32.98 6.74 21.82
CA GLY A 62 32.62 5.51 22.55
C GLY A 62 31.17 5.46 23.06
N VAL A 63 30.27 6.27 22.49
CA VAL A 63 28.86 6.37 22.91
C VAL A 63 27.90 6.04 21.77
N LYS A 64 26.61 5.84 22.08
CA LYS A 64 25.53 5.58 21.13
C LYS A 64 24.37 6.56 21.33
N THR A 65 23.51 6.68 20.32
CA THR A 65 22.26 7.46 20.39
C THR A 65 21.26 6.81 21.33
N THR A 66 20.47 7.65 22.02
CA THR A 66 19.51 7.21 23.04
C THR A 66 18.13 6.90 22.47
N ILE A 67 17.84 7.42 21.27
CA ILE A 67 16.54 7.32 20.63
C ILE A 67 16.32 5.91 20.06
N ILE A 68 15.20 5.30 20.43
CA ILE A 68 14.82 3.93 20.05
C ILE A 68 13.43 3.98 19.42
N LEU A 69 13.23 3.24 18.34
CA LEU A 69 11.92 3.06 17.71
C LEU A 69 11.03 2.20 18.63
N ASN A 70 9.73 2.48 18.68
CA ASN A 70 8.80 1.66 19.43
C ASN A 70 8.89 0.18 18.95
N PRO A 71 9.21 -0.78 19.84
CA PRO A 71 9.33 -2.20 19.48
C PRO A 71 8.07 -2.77 18.83
N SER A 72 6.89 -2.28 19.23
CA SER A 72 5.62 -2.73 18.67
C SER A 72 5.51 -2.40 17.18
N THR A 73 5.97 -1.22 16.75
CA THR A 73 5.97 -0.80 15.34
C THR A 73 6.81 -1.76 14.49
N ASP A 74 7.95 -2.19 15.05
CA ASP A 74 8.86 -3.10 14.38
C ASP A 74 8.25 -4.51 14.24
N THR A 75 7.59 -5.00 15.28
CA THR A 75 6.89 -6.29 15.26
C THR A 75 5.78 -6.32 14.21
N VAL A 76 4.95 -5.26 14.11
CA VAL A 76 3.85 -5.20 13.11
C VAL A 76 4.40 -5.28 11.69
N LEU A 77 5.52 -4.61 11.45
CA LEU A 77 6.14 -4.54 10.14
C LEU A 77 6.82 -5.85 9.75
N GLU A 78 7.58 -6.46 10.66
CA GLU A 78 8.17 -7.78 10.44
C GLU A 78 7.10 -8.84 10.21
N GLU A 79 6.01 -8.78 10.98
CA GLU A 79 4.85 -9.64 10.79
C GLU A 79 4.24 -9.43 9.39
N TYR A 80 3.90 -8.19 9.02
CA TYR A 80 3.37 -7.86 7.69
C TYR A 80 4.27 -8.34 6.55
N LEU A 81 5.59 -8.22 6.66
CA LEU A 81 6.52 -8.65 5.62
C LEU A 81 6.78 -10.15 5.59
N SER A 82 6.81 -10.81 6.74
CA SER A 82 6.86 -12.27 6.81
C SER A 82 5.66 -12.89 6.08
N LYS A 83 4.52 -12.19 6.12
CA LYS A 83 3.25 -12.56 5.47
C LYS A 83 3.18 -12.18 3.98
N HIS A 84 4.00 -11.22 3.53
CA HIS A 84 4.15 -10.89 2.11
C HIS A 84 5.03 -11.87 1.31
N ASN A 85 5.82 -12.71 1.99
CA ASN A 85 6.37 -13.93 1.41
C ASN A 85 5.34 -15.08 1.48
N PHE A 86 4.24 -14.96 0.72
CA PHE A 86 3.32 -16.03 0.30
C PHE A 86 2.91 -17.10 1.34
N HIS A 87 1.65 -17.09 1.81
CA HIS A 87 0.63 -18.13 1.56
C HIS A 87 -0.77 -17.62 2.00
N ARG A 88 -1.72 -17.73 1.07
CA ARG A 88 -3.02 -17.06 0.97
C ARG A 88 -4.09 -17.45 2.00
N ARG A 89 -3.74 -17.85 3.24
CA ARG A 89 -4.74 -18.38 4.19
C ARG A 89 -4.67 -17.94 5.64
N ASP A 90 -3.69 -17.15 6.04
CA ASP A 90 -3.76 -16.33 7.25
C ASP A 90 -3.08 -15.01 6.90
N SER A 91 -3.64 -13.81 7.17
CA SER A 91 -3.26 -13.11 8.40
C SER A 91 -3.70 -11.62 8.48
N ASN A 92 -4.76 -11.21 7.78
CA ASN A 92 -5.28 -9.83 7.92
C ASN A 92 -5.69 -9.50 9.38
N GLY A 93 -6.09 -10.51 10.16
CA GLY A 93 -6.52 -10.36 11.54
C GLY A 93 -5.40 -9.99 12.53
N GLU A 94 -4.16 -10.45 12.33
CA GLU A 94 -3.08 -10.16 13.28
C GLU A 94 -2.42 -8.80 13.04
N VAL A 95 -2.31 -8.35 11.79
CA VAL A 95 -1.88 -6.98 11.47
C VAL A 95 -2.90 -5.97 12.02
N LYS A 96 -4.19 -6.26 11.83
CA LYS A 96 -5.31 -5.53 12.44
C LYS A 96 -5.20 -5.51 13.97
N ARG A 97 -4.96 -6.67 14.60
CA ARG A 97 -4.78 -6.79 16.05
C ARG A 97 -3.59 -5.98 16.56
N HIS A 98 -2.44 -6.00 15.90
CA HIS A 98 -1.26 -5.28 16.35
C HIS A 98 -1.37 -3.76 16.14
N LEU A 99 -1.95 -3.31 15.03
CA LEU A 99 -2.31 -1.90 14.84
C LEU A 99 -3.32 -1.44 15.90
N ALA A 100 -4.31 -2.26 16.24
CA ALA A 100 -5.25 -1.99 17.32
C ALA A 100 -4.56 -1.96 18.70
N ILE A 101 -3.56 -2.81 18.94
CA ILE A 101 -2.75 -2.75 20.18
C ILE A 101 -1.90 -1.47 20.22
N LEU A 102 -1.35 -1.02 19.10
CA LEU A 102 -0.52 0.18 19.01
C LEU A 102 -1.30 1.48 19.15
N THR A 103 -2.52 1.52 18.61
CA THR A 103 -3.27 2.77 18.44
C THR A 103 -4.59 2.81 19.22
N GLY A 104 -5.02 1.67 19.78
CA GLY A 104 -6.30 1.52 20.47
C GLY A 104 -7.52 1.51 19.54
N LYS A 105 -7.32 1.52 18.22
CA LYS A 105 -8.38 1.62 17.21
C LYS A 105 -8.40 0.41 16.29
N ASP A 106 -9.61 -0.04 15.96
CA ASP A 106 -9.79 -1.17 15.06
C ASP A 106 -9.68 -0.72 13.61
N VAL A 107 -8.79 -1.35 12.83
CA VAL A 107 -8.45 -0.90 11.45
C VAL A 107 -8.75 -2.00 10.44
N THR A 108 -9.25 -1.66 9.26
CA THR A 108 -9.63 -2.62 8.21
C THR A 108 -8.53 -2.72 7.16
N VAL A 109 -7.94 -3.89 6.94
CA VAL A 109 -6.89 -4.06 5.92
C VAL A 109 -7.52 -4.35 4.56
N LEU A 110 -7.35 -3.45 3.59
CA LEU A 110 -7.93 -3.58 2.25
C LEU A 110 -6.92 -4.16 1.25
N ASN A 111 -7.32 -5.24 0.57
CA ASN A 111 -6.49 -5.90 -0.43
C ASN A 111 -7.00 -5.59 -1.84
N ILE A 112 -6.44 -4.57 -2.49
CA ILE A 112 -6.95 -4.01 -3.77
C ILE A 112 -6.44 -4.81 -5.00
N TRP A 113 -5.79 -5.96 -4.80
CA TRP A 113 -5.11 -6.71 -5.88
C TRP A 113 -6.02 -7.41 -6.91
N HIS A 114 -7.34 -7.37 -6.76
CA HIS A 114 -8.27 -8.10 -7.64
C HIS A 114 -9.09 -7.23 -8.59
N LEU A 115 -9.07 -5.90 -8.45
CA LEU A 115 -9.81 -5.01 -9.35
C LEU A 115 -9.05 -4.70 -10.65
N GLY A 116 -7.72 -4.61 -10.61
CA GLY A 116 -6.88 -4.32 -11.77
C GLY A 116 -7.04 -5.31 -12.94
N PRO A 117 -6.95 -6.65 -12.71
CA PRO A 117 -7.07 -7.64 -13.78
C PRO A 117 -8.48 -7.71 -14.39
N ILE A 118 -9.51 -7.50 -13.56
CA ILE A 118 -10.92 -7.53 -14.00
C ILE A 118 -11.23 -6.31 -14.85
N ALA A 119 -10.80 -5.12 -14.41
CA ALA A 119 -10.93 -3.89 -15.19
C ALA A 119 -10.17 -3.97 -16.52
N PHE A 120 -8.98 -4.58 -16.52
CA PHE A 120 -8.18 -4.79 -17.73
C PHE A 120 -8.84 -5.78 -18.70
N LEU A 121 -9.43 -6.87 -18.20
CA LEU A 121 -10.20 -7.83 -19.02
C LEU A 121 -11.43 -7.19 -19.65
N LEU A 122 -12.17 -6.36 -18.90
CA LEU A 122 -13.33 -5.63 -19.41
C LEU A 122 -12.93 -4.64 -20.51
N LEU A 123 -11.80 -3.95 -20.35
CA LEU A 123 -11.27 -3.02 -21.35
C LEU A 123 -10.84 -3.73 -22.64
N ILE A 124 -10.22 -4.92 -22.52
CA ILE A 124 -9.90 -5.77 -23.69
C ILE A 124 -11.18 -6.21 -24.41
N LEU A 125 -12.21 -6.63 -23.66
CA LEU A 125 -13.48 -7.06 -24.23
C LEU A 125 -14.16 -5.92 -25.01
N ASP A 126 -14.16 -4.71 -24.45
CA ASP A 126 -14.76 -3.52 -25.08
C ASP A 126 -14.02 -3.12 -26.37
N CYS A 127 -12.68 -3.16 -26.37
CA CYS A 127 -11.87 -2.98 -27.59
C CYS A 127 -12.20 -4.02 -28.67
N LEU A 128 -12.43 -5.28 -28.27
CA LEU A 128 -12.76 -6.38 -29.19
C LEU A 128 -14.14 -6.18 -29.84
N VAL A 129 -15.15 -5.80 -29.05
CA VAL A 129 -16.49 -5.48 -29.57
C VAL A 129 -16.43 -4.29 -30.53
N THR A 130 -15.67 -3.25 -30.18
CA THR A 130 -15.49 -2.06 -31.03
C THR A 130 -14.84 -2.42 -32.36
N ALA A 131 -13.77 -3.23 -32.35
CA ALA A 131 -13.07 -3.65 -33.56
C ALA A 131 -13.96 -4.49 -34.48
N VAL A 132 -14.74 -5.43 -33.92
CA VAL A 132 -15.70 -6.24 -34.68
C VAL A 132 -16.79 -5.35 -35.28
N GLY A 133 -17.26 -4.34 -34.54
CA GLY A 133 -18.27 -3.40 -35.03
C GLY A 133 -17.78 -2.54 -36.20
N ILE A 134 -16.53 -2.05 -36.16
CA ILE A 134 -15.91 -1.29 -37.25
C ILE A 134 -15.76 -2.15 -38.51
N VAL A 135 -15.36 -3.42 -38.37
CA VAL A 135 -15.21 -4.33 -39.50
C VAL A 135 -16.57 -4.67 -40.11
N ALA A 136 -17.57 -4.99 -39.27
CA ALA A 136 -18.93 -5.31 -39.72
C ALA A 136 -19.62 -4.12 -40.41
N PHE A 137 -19.43 -2.90 -39.93
CA PHE A 137 -19.94 -1.66 -40.54
C PHE A 137 -19.38 -1.44 -41.96
N LYS A 138 -18.14 -1.87 -42.20
CA LYS A 138 -17.48 -1.72 -43.49
C LYS A 138 -17.91 -2.77 -44.51
N THR A 139 -18.45 -3.91 -44.07
CA THR A 139 -18.73 -5.06 -44.93
C THR A 139 -20.17 -5.17 -45.43
N GLU A 140 -21.20 -4.69 -44.72
CA GLU A 140 -22.59 -4.71 -45.24
C GLU A 140 -23.53 -3.86 -44.36
N GLY A 141 -24.29 -2.95 -44.99
CA GLY A 141 -25.06 -1.89 -44.31
C GLY A 141 -26.34 -2.33 -43.56
N GLU A 142 -26.74 -3.60 -43.61
CA GLU A 142 -28.02 -4.04 -43.03
C GLU A 142 -27.94 -4.42 -41.54
N ASN A 143 -26.76 -4.75 -40.99
CA ASN A 143 -26.61 -5.22 -39.61
C ASN A 143 -26.10 -4.16 -38.61
N VAL A 144 -25.97 -2.90 -39.04
CA VAL A 144 -25.39 -1.80 -38.25
C VAL A 144 -26.16 -1.55 -36.95
N SER A 145 -27.49 -1.65 -36.96
CA SER A 145 -28.31 -1.42 -35.76
C SER A 145 -28.10 -2.47 -34.67
N LEU A 146 -27.82 -3.73 -35.05
CA LEU A 146 -27.65 -4.83 -34.10
C LEU A 146 -26.27 -4.77 -33.44
N VAL A 147 -25.25 -4.33 -34.19
CA VAL A 147 -23.90 -4.07 -33.69
C VAL A 147 -23.89 -2.91 -32.69
N ILE A 148 -24.58 -1.81 -32.99
CA ILE A 148 -24.69 -0.67 -32.07
C ILE A 148 -25.43 -1.07 -30.78
N LEU A 149 -26.50 -1.85 -30.88
CA LEU A 149 -27.24 -2.33 -29.71
C LEU A 149 -26.37 -3.21 -28.80
N LEU A 150 -25.58 -4.12 -29.38
CA LEU A 150 -24.65 -4.97 -28.62
C LEU A 150 -23.52 -4.15 -27.96
N PHE A 151 -23.02 -3.13 -28.65
CA PHE A 151 -22.04 -2.20 -28.09
C PHE A 151 -22.60 -1.42 -26.89
N VAL A 152 -23.80 -0.84 -27.03
CA VAL A 152 -24.46 -0.12 -25.93
C VAL A 152 -24.73 -1.05 -24.74
N CYS A 153 -25.20 -2.28 -24.99
CA CYS A 153 -25.39 -3.27 -23.92
C CYS A 153 -24.08 -3.64 -23.22
N ALA A 154 -22.97 -3.82 -23.96
CA ALA A 154 -21.67 -4.13 -23.37
C ALA A 154 -21.13 -2.99 -22.49
N VAL A 155 -21.28 -1.74 -22.95
CA VAL A 155 -20.88 -0.54 -22.18
C VAL A 155 -21.72 -0.40 -20.91
N VAL A 156 -23.05 -0.57 -21.02
CA VAL A 156 -23.95 -0.50 -19.84
C VAL A 156 -23.65 -1.61 -18.84
N LEU A 157 -23.41 -2.84 -19.31
CA LEU A 157 -23.10 -3.98 -18.43
C LEU A 157 -21.74 -3.80 -17.74
N SER A 158 -20.77 -3.20 -18.43
CA SER A 158 -19.48 -2.83 -17.84
C SER A 158 -19.63 -1.74 -16.78
N LEU A 159 -20.49 -0.76 -17.01
CA LEU A 159 -20.79 0.32 -16.06
C LEU A 159 -21.48 -0.21 -14.79
N VAL A 160 -22.39 -1.18 -14.93
CA VAL A 160 -23.07 -1.84 -13.80
C VAL A 160 -22.13 -2.72 -12.99
N LEU A 161 -21.19 -3.42 -13.63
CA LEU A 161 -20.20 -4.25 -12.93
C LEU A 161 -19.12 -3.45 -12.20
N PHE A 162 -18.96 -2.17 -12.55
CA PHE A 162 -17.95 -1.27 -11.96
C PHE A 162 -18.49 -0.41 -10.81
N LEU A 163 -19.82 -0.39 -10.62
CA LEU A 163 -20.54 0.37 -9.58
C LEU A 163 -20.81 -0.51 -8.35
#